data_AF-A0A0D6B4R2-F1
#
_entry.id   AF-A0A0D6B4R2-F1
#
_cell.length_a   1.000
_cell.length_b   1.000
_cell.length_c   1.000
_cell.angle_alpha   90.00
_cell.angle_beta   90.00
_cell.angle_gamma   90.00
#
_symmetry.space_group_name_H-M   'P 1'
#
loop_
_entity.id
_entity.type
_entity.pdbx_description
1 polymer ?
#
loop_
_entity_poly.entity_id
_entity_poly.type
_entity_poly.pdbx_seq_one_letter_code
_entity_poly.pdbx_strand_id
1 'polypeptide(L)'
;MTGPTLLLAYGSWAVGPLVAYAALSHGLMRNAIGFTIMFGLYTSSVWAIWGGLKLQATGNGPAVLAPSAVLLPWGAVALVSAVLYALGAWIGGGDG
;
A
#
# COMPACT_ATOMS: atom_id res chain seq x y z
N MET A 1 -16.53 15.36 -8.95
CA MET A 1 -15.72 14.52 -9.85
C MET A 1 -15.34 13.24 -9.11
N THR A 2 -16.12 12.17 -9.29
CA THR A 2 -15.96 10.92 -8.50
C THR A 2 -15.20 9.82 -9.24
N GLY A 3 -15.21 9.82 -10.58
CA GLY A 3 -14.62 8.76 -11.42
C GLY A 3 -13.12 8.51 -11.20
N PRO A 4 -12.25 9.54 -11.26
CA PRO A 4 -10.80 9.33 -11.14
C PRO A 4 -10.37 8.81 -9.76
N THR A 5 -10.90 9.37 -8.66
CA THR A 5 -10.54 8.93 -7.31
C THR A 5 -10.98 7.50 -7.02
N LEU A 6 -12.13 7.09 -7.55
CA LEU A 6 -12.61 5.70 -7.50
C LEU A 6 -11.66 4.75 -8.22
N LEU A 7 -11.25 5.08 -9.45
CA LEU A 7 -10.30 4.29 -10.21
C LEU A 7 -8.95 4.16 -9.50
N LEU A 8 -8.46 5.26 -8.91
CA LEU A 8 -7.23 5.24 -8.12
C LEU A 8 -7.37 4.38 -6.86
N ALA A 9 -8.51 4.42 -6.17
CA ALA A 9 -8.76 3.57 -5.01
C ALA A 9 -8.70 2.08 -5.37
N TYR A 10 -9.43 1.64 -6.40
CA TYR A 10 -9.37 0.26 -6.86
C TYR A 10 -7.99 -0.13 -7.40
N GLY A 11 -7.33 0.78 -8.12
CA GLY A 11 -5.95 0.59 -8.57
C GLY A 11 -5.00 0.37 -7.40
N SER A 12 -5.13 1.13 -6.32
CA SER A 12 -4.30 0.95 -5.11
C SER A 12 -4.51 -0.41 -4.44
N TRP A 13 -5.71 -1.00 -4.55
CA TRP A 13 -5.97 -2.34 -4.04
C TRP A 13 -5.31 -3.40 -4.92
N ALA A 14 -5.42 -3.25 -6.25
CA ALA A 14 -4.80 -4.16 -7.21
C ALA A 14 -3.26 -4.16 -7.15
N VAL A 15 -2.65 -3.06 -6.70
CA VAL A 15 -1.19 -2.94 -6.53
C VAL A 15 -0.70 -3.63 -5.24
N GLY A 16 -1.57 -3.92 -4.28
CA GLY A 16 -1.21 -4.54 -2.99
C GLY A 16 -0.36 -5.84 -3.11
N PRO A 17 -0.76 -6.83 -3.92
CA PRO A 17 0.03 -8.05 -4.13
C PRO A 17 1.43 -7.80 -4.71
N LEU A 18 1.59 -6.80 -5.58
CA LEU A 18 2.88 -6.41 -6.14
C LEU A 18 3.81 -5.85 -5.04
N VAL A 19 3.26 -5.02 -4.14
CA VAL A 19 4.00 -4.48 -2.99
C VAL A 19 4.46 -5.59 -2.06
N ALA A 20 3.57 -6.55 -1.76
CA ALA A 20 3.87 -7.71 -0.93
C ALA A 20 4.97 -8.59 -1.55
N TYR A 21 4.90 -8.86 -2.86
CA TYR A 21 5.93 -9.61 -3.58
C TYR A 21 7.29 -8.89 -3.56
N ALA A 22 7.28 -7.58 -3.78
CA ALA A 22 8.50 -6.79 -3.72
C ALA A 22 9.07 -6.71 -2.30
N ALA A 23 8.24 -6.74 -1.26
CA ALA A 23 8.69 -6.84 0.13
C ALA A 23 9.49 -8.12 0.39
N LEU A 24 8.98 -9.27 -0.07
CA LEU A 24 9.69 -10.54 0.00
C LEU A 24 11.03 -10.48 -0.76
N SER A 25 11.00 -9.99 -1.99
CA SER A 25 12.19 -9.87 -2.85
C SER A 25 13.28 -9.00 -2.21
N HIS A 26 12.91 -7.85 -1.66
CA HIS A 26 13.85 -6.97 -0.95
C HIS A 26 14.33 -7.55 0.38
N GLY A 27 13.47 -8.32 1.07
CA GLY A 27 13.84 -9.07 2.26
C GLY A 27 14.96 -10.06 1.96
N LEU A 28 14.80 -10.89 0.91
CA LEU A 28 15.82 -11.85 0.46
C LEU A 28 17.16 -11.18 0.15
N MET A 29 17.14 -9.96 -0.40
CA MET A 29 18.35 -9.18 -0.71
C MET A 29 18.88 -8.37 0.48
N ARG A 30 18.22 -8.41 1.65
CA ARG A 30 18.47 -7.54 2.82
C ARG A 30 18.52 -6.05 2.47
N ASN A 31 17.79 -5.63 1.43
CA ASN A 31 17.76 -4.26 0.95
C ASN A 31 16.61 -3.48 1.60
N ALA A 32 16.82 -3.05 2.85
CA ALA A 32 15.84 -2.28 3.61
C ALA A 32 15.50 -0.93 2.97
N ILE A 33 16.49 -0.27 2.36
CA ILE A 33 16.32 1.05 1.75
C ILE A 33 15.41 0.96 0.54
N GLY A 34 15.65 0.01 -0.37
CA GLY A 34 14.81 -0.19 -1.56
C GLY A 34 13.36 -0.49 -1.20
N PHE A 35 13.14 -1.37 -0.21
CA PHE A 35 11.79 -1.66 0.28
C PHE A 35 11.12 -0.42 0.88
N THR A 36 11.84 0.33 1.72
CA THR A 36 11.28 1.51 2.40
C THR A 36 10.87 2.59 1.41
N ILE A 37 11.68 2.84 0.36
CA ILE A 37 11.34 3.80 -0.69
C ILE A 37 10.07 3.34 -1.44
N MET A 38 10.04 2.09 -1.88
CA MET A 38 8.90 1.57 -2.65
C MET A 38 7.60 1.54 -1.82
N PHE A 39 7.67 1.05 -0.58
CA PHE A 39 6.53 1.02 0.34
C PHE A 39 6.09 2.43 0.74
N GLY A 40 7.04 3.36 0.89
CA GLY A 40 6.78 4.77 1.13
C GLY A 40 6.01 5.43 -0.02
N LEU A 41 6.39 5.17 -1.28
CA LEU A 41 5.68 5.65 -2.47
C LEU A 41 4.26 5.08 -2.58
N TYR A 42 4.10 3.79 -2.28
CA TYR A 42 2.76 3.18 -2.21
C TYR A 42 1.91 3.83 -1.11
N THR A 43 2.48 4.01 0.08
CA THR A 43 1.79 4.59 1.23
C THR A 43 1.40 6.04 0.97
N SER A 44 2.29 6.86 0.41
CA SER A 44 1.98 8.25 0.06
C SER A 44 0.86 8.35 -0.99
N SER A 45 0.84 7.44 -1.97
CA SER A 45 -0.23 7.34 -2.97
C SER A 45 -1.58 7.01 -2.32
N VAL A 46 -1.60 6.05 -1.39
CA VAL A 46 -2.80 5.71 -0.60
C VAL A 46 -3.30 6.91 0.21
N TRP A 47 -2.41 7.65 0.87
CA TRP A 47 -2.78 8.83 1.65
C TRP A 47 -3.34 9.96 0.76
N ALA A 48 -2.81 10.15 -0.44
CA ALA A 48 -3.34 11.10 -1.40
C ALA A 48 -4.78 10.73 -1.83
N ILE A 49 -5.04 9.44 -2.10
CA ILE A 49 -6.37 8.94 -2.43
C ILE A 49 -7.33 9.14 -1.24
N TRP A 50 -6.89 8.79 -0.03
CA TRP A 50 -7.68 8.97 1.18
C TRP A 50 -8.04 10.45 1.42
N GLY A 51 -7.08 11.37 1.25
CA GLY A 51 -7.32 12.81 1.33
C GLY A 51 -8.33 13.29 0.29
N GLY A 52 -8.23 12.79 -0.94
CA GLY A 52 -9.20 13.07 -2.01
C GLY A 52 -10.62 12.57 -1.68
N LEU A 53 -10.76 11.41 -1.04
CA LEU A 53 -12.05 10.89 -0.57
C LEU A 53 -12.60 11.71 0.61
N LYS A 54 -11.74 12.12 1.55
CA LYS A 54 -12.12 12.99 2.68
C LYS A 54 -12.66 14.34 2.19
N LEU A 55 -12.00 14.98 1.24
CA LEU A 55 -12.43 16.25 0.64
C LEU A 55 -13.79 16.11 -0.07
N GLN A 56 -14.03 14.99 -0.76
CA GLN A 56 -15.31 14.70 -1.39
C GLN A 56 -16.44 14.49 -0.36
N ALA A 57 -16.15 13.76 0.72
CA ALA A 57 -17.11 13.52 1.79
C ALA A 57 -17.55 14.82 2.51
N THR A 58 -16.63 15.78 2.68
CA THR A 58 -16.96 17.10 3.25
C THR A 58 -17.74 18.01 2.30
N GLY A 59 -17.71 17.75 0.99
CA GLY A 59 -18.34 18.59 -0.03
C GLY A 59 -19.79 18.26 -0.35
N ASN A 60 -20.46 17.38 0.42
CA ASN A 60 -21.82 16.87 0.14
C ASN A 60 -22.02 16.28 -1.27
N GLY A 61 -20.95 15.85 -1.93
CA GLY A 61 -21.04 15.11 -3.18
C GLY A 61 -21.53 13.68 -2.93
N PRO A 62 -22.20 13.03 -3.91
CA PRO A 62 -22.57 11.62 -3.78
C PRO A 62 -21.32 10.76 -3.57
N ALA A 63 -21.14 10.27 -2.34
CA ALA A 63 -19.98 9.49 -1.95
C ALA A 63 -20.24 7.99 -2.22
N VAL A 64 -19.65 7.48 -3.30
CA VAL A 64 -19.73 6.05 -3.66
C VAL A 64 -18.80 5.19 -2.79
N LEU A 65 -17.72 5.77 -2.27
CA LEU A 65 -16.72 5.06 -1.46
C LEU A 65 -16.43 5.85 -0.17
N ALA A 66 -16.51 5.18 0.97
CA ALA A 66 -16.11 5.76 2.25
C ALA A 66 -14.58 5.88 2.33
N PRO A 67 -14.01 6.93 2.97
CA PRO A 67 -12.55 7.05 3.15
C PRO A 67 -11.92 5.83 3.85
N SER A 68 -12.66 5.16 4.74
CA SER A 68 -12.21 3.95 5.43
C SER A 68 -11.92 2.78 4.49
N ALA A 69 -12.51 2.76 3.29
CA ALA A 69 -12.34 1.69 2.31
C ALA A 69 -10.90 1.61 1.76
N VAL A 70 -10.08 2.66 1.92
CA VAL A 70 -8.67 2.64 1.51
C VAL A 70 -7.74 2.27 2.67
N LEU A 71 -8.13 2.59 3.91
CA LEU A 71 -7.31 2.34 5.10
C LEU A 71 -7.21 0.86 5.46
N LEU A 72 -8.33 0.12 5.37
CA LEU A 72 -8.35 -1.29 5.75
C LEU A 72 -7.47 -2.14 4.79
N PRO A 73 -7.60 -2.03 3.45
CA PRO A 73 -6.71 -2.73 2.52
C PRO A 73 -5.25 -2.31 2.67
N TRP A 74 -4.98 -1.02 2.88
CA TRP A 74 -3.62 -0.54 3.14
C TRP A 74 -3.00 -1.17 4.39
N GLY A 75 -3.76 -1.26 5.49
CA GLY A 75 -3.30 -1.90 6.71
C GLY A 75 -2.96 -3.38 6.50
N ALA A 76 -3.78 -4.10 5.72
CA ALA A 76 -3.51 -5.48 5.36
C ALA A 76 -2.24 -5.60 4.51
N VAL A 77 -2.05 -4.75 3.50
CA VAL A 77 -0.84 -4.73 2.66
C VAL A 77 0.40 -4.40 3.49
N ALA A 78 0.31 -3.44 4.41
CA ALA A 78 1.40 -3.07 5.31
C ALA A 78 1.84 -4.25 6.17
N LEU A 79 0.87 -4.93 6.80
CA LEU A 79 1.13 -6.08 7.67
C LEU A 79 1.73 -7.25 6.88
N VAL A 80 1.13 -7.61 5.73
CA VAL A 80 1.65 -8.69 4.88
C VAL A 80 3.05 -8.36 4.37
N SER A 81 3.29 -7.12 3.94
CA SER A 81 4.61 -6.70 3.45
C SER A 81 5.67 -6.76 4.55
N ALA A 82 5.35 -6.33 5.77
CA ALA A 82 6.27 -6.42 6.91
C ALA A 82 6.63 -7.89 7.23
N VAL A 83 5.63 -8.78 7.27
CA VAL A 83 5.84 -10.21 7.49
C VAL A 83 6.72 -10.83 6.39
N LEU A 84 6.41 -10.55 5.12
CA LEU A 84 7.15 -11.10 3.99
C LEU A 84 8.57 -10.55 3.89
N TYR A 85 8.78 -9.27 4.20
CA TYR A 85 10.12 -8.70 4.27
C TYR A 85 10.96 -9.38 5.37
N ALA A 86 10.40 -9.52 6.57
CA ALA A 86 11.08 -10.17 7.69
C ALA A 86 11.41 -11.64 7.36
N LEU A 87 10.47 -12.37 6.75
CA LEU A 87 10.67 -13.75 6.30
C LEU A 87 11.77 -13.85 5.24
N GLY A 88 11.75 -12.96 4.23
CA GLY A 88 12.80 -12.88 3.23
C GLY A 88 14.18 -12.60 3.84
N ALA A 89 14.26 -11.66 4.79
CA ALA A 89 15.51 -11.28 5.45
C ALA A 89 16.07 -12.38 6.36
N TRP A 90 15.20 -13.22 6.94
CA TRP A 90 15.59 -14.40 7.70
C TRP A 90 16.16 -15.49 6.78
N ILE A 91 15.49 -15.79 5.66
CA ILE A 91 15.94 -16.80 4.68
C ILE A 91 17.24 -16.37 4.00
N GLY A 92 17.31 -15.13 3.51
CA GLY A 92 18.50 -14.59 2.81
C GLY A 92 19.73 -14.38 3.70
N GLY A 93 19.61 -14.59 5.02
CA GLY A 93 20.70 -14.49 5.98
C GLY A 93 21.30 -15.83 6.43
N GLY A 94 20.76 -16.96 5.95
CA GLY A 94 21.14 -18.31 6.41
C GLY A 94 22.48 -18.85 5.89
N ASP A 95 23.12 -18.18 4.92
CA ASP A 95 24.41 -18.59 4.32
C ASP A 95 25.64 -17.88 4.94
N GLY A 96 25.54 -17.42 6.19
CA GLY A 96 26.60 -16.70 6.91
C GLY A 96 27.18 -17.48 8.08
#